data_AF-A0A816ZDQ7-F1
#
_entry.id   AF-A0A816ZDQ7-F1
#
_cell.length_a   1.000
_cell.length_b   1.000
_cell.length_c   1.000
_cell.angle_alpha   90.00
_cell.angle_beta   90.00
_cell.angle_gamma   90.00
#
_symmetry.space_group_name_H-M   'P 1'
#
loop_
_entity.id
_entity.type
_entity.pdbx_description
1 polymer ?
#
loop_
_entity_poly.entity_id
_entity_poly.type
_entity_poly.pdbx_seq_one_letter_code
_entity_poly.pdbx_strand_id
1 'polypeptide(L)'
;MDFEHFAEWIDNTSRTLRREQEKNAKITIIIDHATWHNRLTPESQPPKRLWRKSQLLDWLTTRNIKYETSMTKAELMEVAFKNLPCRQYAMDNLAGKHYVEILRIPKKHCVLNPIELALAGLKKYVRNLNVNFNLGDIA
;
A
#
# COMPACT_ATOMS: atom_id res chain seq x y z
N MET A 1 -1.70 -11.44 7.60
CA MET A 1 -2.57 -10.50 6.86
C MET A 1 -2.06 -10.44 5.43
N ASP A 2 -2.96 -10.54 4.45
CA ASP A 2 -2.65 -10.47 3.01
C ASP A 2 -3.35 -9.26 2.38
N PHE A 3 -3.32 -9.18 1.05
CA PHE A 3 -3.94 -8.06 0.32
C PHE A 3 -5.46 -8.05 0.47
N GLU A 4 -6.10 -9.20 0.35
CA GLU A 4 -7.55 -9.36 0.33
C GLU A 4 -8.15 -8.97 1.68
N HIS A 5 -7.62 -9.50 2.78
CA HIS A 5 -8.07 -9.15 4.13
C HIS A 5 -7.76 -7.69 4.47
N PHE A 6 -6.63 -7.15 4.01
CA PHE A 6 -6.32 -5.74 4.23
C PHE A 6 -7.22 -4.81 3.42
N ALA A 7 -7.57 -5.18 2.19
CA ALA A 7 -8.50 -4.43 1.35
C ALA A 7 -9.89 -4.36 1.98
N GLU A 8 -10.40 -5.50 2.48
CA GLU A 8 -11.66 -5.55 3.22
C GLU A 8 -11.60 -4.68 4.48
N TRP A 9 -10.50 -4.76 5.23
CA TRP A 9 -10.29 -3.94 6.41
C TRP A 9 -10.27 -2.44 6.08
N ILE A 10 -9.58 -2.02 5.01
CA ILE A 10 -9.53 -0.63 4.56
C ILE A 10 -10.92 -0.12 4.18
N ASP A 11 -11.68 -0.89 3.39
CA ASP A 11 -13.02 -0.47 2.96
C ASP A 11 -13.97 -0.32 4.16
N ASN A 12 -14.00 -1.32 5.04
CA ASN A 12 -14.83 -1.29 6.24
C ASN A 12 -14.43 -0.15 7.20
N THR A 13 -13.14 0.02 7.45
CA THR A 13 -12.63 1.08 8.33
C THR A 13 -12.94 2.45 7.75
N SER A 14 -12.71 2.66 6.44
CA SER A 14 -13.00 3.95 5.78
C SER A 14 -14.49 4.27 5.84
N ARG A 15 -15.36 3.28 5.62
CA ARG A 15 -16.81 3.42 5.75
C ARG A 15 -17.24 3.80 7.16
N THR A 16 -16.68 3.15 8.18
CA THR A 16 -16.98 3.44 9.59
C THR A 16 -16.51 4.83 9.98
N LEU A 17 -15.25 5.18 9.70
CA LEU A 17 -14.71 6.51 9.98
C LEU A 17 -15.53 7.61 9.31
N ARG A 18 -15.94 7.41 8.04
CA ARG A 18 -16.76 8.39 7.34
C ARG A 18 -18.13 8.59 8.00
N ARG A 19 -18.73 7.54 8.55
CA ARG A 19 -20.03 7.60 9.26
C ARG A 19 -19.94 8.28 10.62
N GLU A 20 -18.83 8.07 11.34
CA GLU A 20 -18.64 8.58 12.70
C GLU A 20 -18.19 10.04 12.75
N GLN A 21 -17.64 10.56 11.65
CA GLN A 21 -17.13 11.93 11.56
C GLN A 21 -18.12 12.89 10.88
N GLU A 22 -18.07 14.17 11.23
CA GLU A 22 -18.86 15.23 10.60
C GLU A 22 -18.69 15.25 9.08
N LYS A 23 -19.75 15.52 8.32
CA LYS A 23 -19.79 15.38 6.85
C LYS A 23 -18.58 15.98 6.10
N ASN A 24 -17.99 17.06 6.61
CA ASN A 24 -16.89 17.77 5.96
C ASN A 24 -15.52 17.52 6.61
N ALA A 25 -15.44 16.66 7.62
CA ALA A 25 -14.18 16.31 8.26
C ALA A 25 -13.24 15.66 7.23
N LYS A 26 -12.01 16.16 7.15
CA LYS A 26 -10.93 15.53 6.39
C LYS A 26 -10.43 14.33 7.18
N ILE A 27 -10.46 13.15 6.57
CA ILE A 27 -10.03 11.89 7.20
C ILE A 27 -8.82 11.37 6.44
N THR A 28 -7.76 11.02 7.17
CA THR A 28 -6.55 10.44 6.60
C THR A 28 -6.15 9.21 7.41
N ILE A 29 -5.94 8.08 6.73
CA ILE A 29 -5.37 6.86 7.31
C ILE A 29 -3.88 6.82 6.97
N ILE A 30 -3.05 6.66 8.00
CA ILE A 30 -1.60 6.53 7.84
C ILE A 30 -1.24 5.05 7.75
N ILE A 31 -0.50 4.67 6.69
CA ILE A 31 -0.05 3.30 6.46
C ILE A 31 1.47 3.23 6.30
N ASP A 32 2.03 2.06 6.61
CA ASP A 32 3.44 1.76 6.40
C ASP A 32 3.74 1.29 4.95
N HIS A 33 5.00 0.88 4.71
CA HIS A 33 5.49 0.42 3.41
C HIS A 33 5.28 -1.07 3.13
N ALA A 34 4.40 -1.78 3.85
CA ALA A 34 4.16 -3.19 3.57
C ALA A 34 3.71 -3.41 2.11
N THR A 35 4.09 -4.54 1.53
CA THR A 35 3.92 -4.81 0.09
C THR A 35 2.44 -4.83 -0.31
N TRP A 36 1.57 -5.41 0.53
CA TRP A 36 0.13 -5.46 0.27
C TRP A 36 -0.57 -4.09 0.42
N HIS A 37 -0.07 -3.17 1.24
CA HIS A 37 -0.59 -1.79 1.32
C HIS A 37 -0.30 -0.97 0.05
N ASN A 38 0.75 -1.35 -0.68
CA ASN A 38 1.33 -0.60 -1.79
C ASN A 38 1.14 -1.30 -3.14
N ARG A 39 0.11 -2.15 -3.26
CA ARG A 39 -0.24 -2.80 -4.53
C ARG A 39 -0.81 -1.76 -5.51
N LEU A 40 -0.17 -1.65 -6.67
CA LEU A 40 -0.65 -0.84 -7.78
C LEU A 40 -1.86 -1.49 -8.45
N THR A 41 -2.75 -0.65 -8.98
CA THR A 41 -3.84 -1.11 -9.84
C THR A 41 -3.29 -1.75 -11.13
N PRO A 42 -4.01 -2.70 -11.77
CA PRO A 42 -3.58 -3.31 -13.02
C PRO A 42 -3.19 -2.30 -14.11
N GLU A 43 -3.92 -1.18 -14.18
CA GLU A 43 -3.74 -0.12 -15.17
C GLU A 43 -2.44 0.65 -14.93
N SER A 44 -2.06 0.85 -13.67
CA SER A 44 -0.86 1.59 -13.27
C SER A 44 0.38 0.72 -13.07
N GLN A 45 0.30 -0.60 -13.32
CA GLN A 45 1.47 -1.48 -13.19
C GLN A 45 2.54 -1.15 -14.23
N PRO A 46 3.80 -0.92 -13.80
CA PRO A 46 4.90 -0.74 -14.71
C PRO A 46 5.26 -2.09 -15.38
N PRO A 47 5.85 -2.03 -16.59
CA PRO A 47 6.47 -3.21 -17.18
C PRO A 47 7.56 -3.78 -16.26
N LYS A 48 7.70 -5.11 -16.26
CA LYS A 48 8.70 -5.81 -15.46
C LYS A 48 9.86 -6.28 -16.34
N ARG A 49 11.09 -6.19 -15.83
CA ARG A 49 12.30 -6.66 -16.53
C ARG A 49 12.21 -8.12 -17.00
N LEU A 50 11.52 -8.96 -16.21
CA LEU A 50 11.33 -10.39 -16.49
C LEU A 50 10.30 -10.69 -17.59
N TRP A 51 9.53 -9.70 -18.05
CA TRP A 51 8.55 -9.91 -19.10
C TRP A 51 9.19 -10.34 -20.42
N ARG A 52 8.49 -11.18 -21.17
CA ARG A 52 8.86 -11.52 -22.55
C ARG A 52 8.56 -10.33 -23.48
N LYS A 53 9.15 -10.33 -24.68
CA LYS A 53 8.89 -9.29 -25.69
C LYS A 53 7.39 -9.17 -26.00
N SER A 54 6.67 -10.29 -26.13
CA SER A 54 5.22 -10.30 -26.36
C SER A 54 4.44 -9.55 -25.28
N GLN A 55 4.74 -9.80 -24.01
CA GLN A 55 4.06 -9.13 -22.89
C GLN A 55 4.29 -7.61 -22.88
N LEU A 56 5.46 -7.14 -23.34
CA LEU A 56 5.73 -5.71 -23.51
C LEU A 56 4.92 -5.12 -24.67
N LEU A 57 4.83 -5.83 -25.79
CA LEU A 57 4.01 -5.42 -26.92
C LEU A 57 2.52 -5.32 -26.53
N ASP A 58 2.02 -6.31 -25.80
CA ASP A 58 0.65 -6.29 -25.27
C ASP A 58 0.44 -5.09 -24.33
N TRP A 59 1.40 -4.82 -23.43
CA TRP A 59 1.32 -3.70 -22.49
C TRP A 59 1.29 -2.34 -23.20
N LEU A 60 2.09 -2.18 -24.27
CA LEU A 60 2.12 -0.96 -25.09
C LEU A 60 0.84 -0.82 -25.93
N THR A 61 0.40 -1.91 -26.55
CA THR A 61 -0.80 -1.94 -27.41
C THR A 61 -2.07 -1.63 -26.62
N THR A 62 -2.25 -2.27 -25.47
CA THR A 62 -3.39 -2.02 -24.56
C THR A 62 -3.46 -0.59 -24.06
N ARG A 63 -2.35 0.15 -24.11
CA ARG A 63 -2.23 1.56 -23.73
C ARG A 63 -2.17 2.50 -24.93
N ASN A 64 -2.36 2.00 -26.14
CA ASN A 64 -2.29 2.77 -27.39
C ASN A 64 -0.95 3.54 -27.54
N ILE A 65 0.15 2.97 -27.03
CA ILE A 65 1.50 3.54 -27.15
C ILE A 65 2.12 3.02 -28.43
N LYS A 66 2.58 3.93 -29.29
CA LYS A 66 3.22 3.58 -30.58
C LYS A 66 4.60 2.96 -30.35
N TYR A 67 4.91 1.93 -31.11
CA TYR A 67 6.21 1.28 -31.16
C TYR A 67 6.46 0.69 -32.56
N GLU A 68 7.72 0.39 -32.88
CA GLU A 68 8.07 -0.30 -34.12
C GLU A 68 8.25 -1.80 -33.88
N THR A 69 7.79 -2.64 -34.80
CA THR A 69 7.82 -4.10 -34.66
C THR A 69 9.25 -4.69 -34.68
N SER A 70 10.17 -3.98 -35.33
CA SER A 70 11.61 -4.26 -35.39
C SER A 70 12.31 -4.06 -34.04
N MET A 71 11.76 -3.26 -33.12
CA MET A 71 12.41 -2.92 -31.85
C MET A 71 12.78 -4.16 -31.04
N THR A 72 13.98 -4.13 -30.48
CA THR A 72 14.45 -5.09 -29.49
C THR A 72 13.66 -4.98 -28.19
N LYS A 73 13.79 -6.00 -27.32
CA LYS A 73 13.18 -5.96 -25.98
C LYS A 73 13.64 -4.74 -25.16
N ALA A 74 14.92 -4.35 -25.30
CA ALA A 74 15.48 -3.22 -24.58
C ALA A 74 14.84 -1.89 -25.02
N GLU A 75 14.73 -1.67 -26.33
CA GLU A 75 14.09 -0.47 -26.90
C GLU A 75 12.60 -0.38 -26.51
N LEU A 76 11.85 -1.49 -26.57
CA LEU A 76 10.46 -1.53 -26.11
C LEU A 76 10.34 -1.21 -24.62
N MET A 77 11.29 -1.66 -23.82
CA MET A 77 11.32 -1.36 -22.38
C MET A 77 11.55 0.13 -22.14
N GLU A 78 12.44 0.77 -22.90
CA GLU A 78 12.66 2.22 -22.83
C GLU A 78 11.41 3.02 -23.23
N VAL A 79 10.74 2.62 -24.31
CA VAL A 79 9.47 3.23 -24.73
C VAL A 79 8.44 3.11 -23.60
N ALA A 80 8.32 1.93 -23.00
CA ALA A 80 7.37 1.71 -21.91
C ALA A 80 7.73 2.52 -20.64
N PHE A 81 9.02 2.67 -20.32
CA PHE A 81 9.48 3.48 -19.19
C PHE A 81 9.23 4.99 -19.40
N LYS A 82 9.38 5.49 -20.62
CA LYS A 82 9.06 6.89 -20.96
C LYS A 82 7.56 7.19 -20.88
N ASN A 83 6.72 6.16 -20.96
CA ASN A 83 5.26 6.27 -20.96
C ASN A 83 4.62 5.62 -19.72
N LEU A 84 5.33 5.63 -18.58
CA LEU A 84 4.76 5.10 -17.34
C LEU A 84 3.52 5.89 -16.92
N PRO A 85 2.41 5.22 -16.59
CA PRO A 85 1.25 5.89 -16.02
C PRO A 85 1.58 6.45 -14.62
N CYS A 86 0.78 7.42 -14.18
CA CYS A 86 0.79 7.82 -12.78
C CYS A 86 0.45 6.61 -11.89
N ARG A 87 1.16 6.45 -10.79
CA ARG A 87 0.94 5.34 -9.86
C ARG A 87 -0.44 5.50 -9.20
N GLN A 88 -1.26 4.47 -9.32
CA GLN A 88 -2.53 4.38 -8.61
C GLN A 88 -2.48 3.17 -7.70
N TYR A 89 -2.78 3.37 -6.42
CA TYR A 89 -2.75 2.29 -5.45
C TYR A 89 -4.17 1.80 -5.18
N ALA A 90 -4.32 0.48 -5.08
CA ALA A 90 -5.63 -0.13 -4.85
C ALA A 90 -6.28 0.37 -3.55
N MET A 91 -5.47 0.54 -2.49
CA MET A 91 -5.95 1.01 -1.19
C MET A 91 -6.44 2.46 -1.23
N ASP A 92 -5.81 3.31 -2.02
CA ASP A 92 -6.20 4.72 -2.19
C ASP A 92 -7.55 4.81 -2.88
N ASN A 93 -7.74 3.98 -3.90
CA ASN A 93 -9.02 3.90 -4.61
C ASN A 93 -10.13 3.36 -3.71
N LEU A 94 -9.83 2.40 -2.81
CA LEU A 94 -10.82 1.88 -1.86
C LEU A 94 -11.20 2.93 -0.81
N ALA A 95 -10.21 3.53 -0.14
CA ALA A 95 -10.46 4.57 0.87
C ALA A 95 -11.14 5.81 0.26
N GLY A 96 -10.73 6.19 -0.95
CA GLY A 96 -11.27 7.34 -1.68
C GLY A 96 -12.76 7.24 -2.00
N LYS A 97 -13.32 6.03 -2.14
CA LYS A 97 -14.79 5.82 -2.28
C LYS A 97 -15.57 6.38 -1.10
N HIS A 98 -14.93 6.47 0.07
CA HIS A 98 -15.51 6.98 1.31
C HIS A 98 -14.96 8.36 1.68
N TYR A 99 -14.33 9.06 0.73
CA TYR A 99 -13.68 10.37 0.94
C TYR A 99 -12.59 10.33 2.03
N VAL A 100 -11.89 9.20 2.14
CA VAL A 100 -10.75 9.01 3.05
C VAL A 100 -9.45 9.02 2.25
N GLU A 101 -8.47 9.79 2.71
CA GLU A 101 -7.14 9.88 2.11
C GLU A 101 -6.19 8.85 2.74
N ILE A 102 -5.29 8.28 1.94
CA ILE A 102 -4.22 7.40 2.43
C ILE A 102 -2.90 8.17 2.44
N LEU A 103 -2.27 8.26 3.60
CA LEU A 103 -0.92 8.81 3.75
C LEU A 103 0.08 7.69 4.00
N ARG A 104 1.11 7.60 3.15
CA ARG A 104 2.20 6.64 3.30
C ARG A 104 3.39 7.30 3.97
N ILE A 105 3.86 6.73 5.09
CA ILE A 105 5.12 7.15 5.70
C ILE A 105 6.29 6.85 4.74
N PRO A 106 7.44 7.52 4.79
CA PRO A 106 8.63 7.13 4.01
C PRO A 106 9.22 5.76 4.41
N LYS A 107 9.85 5.06 3.46
CA LYS A 107 10.43 3.74 3.69
C LYS A 107 11.61 3.84 4.66
N LYS A 108 11.68 2.92 5.64
CA LYS A 108 12.68 2.90 6.74
C LYS A 108 12.54 4.05 7.76
N HIS A 109 11.41 4.75 7.78
CA HIS A 109 11.12 5.79 8.78
C HIS A 109 9.94 5.37 9.67
N CYS A 110 10.01 4.19 10.31
CA CYS A 110 8.96 3.70 11.20
C CYS A 110 8.70 4.63 12.40
N VAL A 111 9.68 5.45 12.79
CA VAL A 111 9.53 6.50 13.81
C VAL A 111 8.42 7.51 13.49
N LEU A 112 8.05 7.65 12.21
CA LEU A 112 6.96 8.52 11.76
C LEU A 112 5.58 7.83 11.83
N ASN A 113 5.50 6.56 12.20
CA ASN A 113 4.24 5.84 12.36
C ASN A 113 3.70 6.06 13.79
N PRO A 114 2.57 6.76 13.97
CA PRO A 114 2.04 7.07 15.30
C PRO A 114 1.75 5.84 16.16
N ILE A 115 1.48 4.69 15.54
CA ILE A 115 1.22 3.44 16.27
C ILE A 115 2.43 2.97 17.09
N GLU A 116 3.66 3.30 16.68
CA GLU A 116 4.87 2.91 17.42
C GLU A 116 4.92 3.58 18.79
N LEU A 117 4.48 4.84 18.88
CA LEU A 117 4.39 5.56 20.15
C LEU A 117 3.30 4.96 21.06
N ALA A 118 2.12 4.68 20.49
CA ALA A 118 1.03 4.05 21.23
C ALA A 118 1.44 2.66 21.77
N LEU A 119 2.10 1.85 20.93
CA LEU A 119 2.61 0.54 21.31
C LEU A 119 3.74 0.62 22.33
N ALA A 120 4.61 1.63 22.29
CA ALA A 120 5.63 1.83 23.31
C ALA A 120 4.99 2.07 24.69
N GLY A 121 3.94 2.91 24.74
CA GLY A 121 3.14 3.15 25.94
C GLY A 121 2.49 1.86 26.46
N LEU A 122 1.81 1.13 25.58
CA LEU A 122 1.17 -0.14 25.92
C LEU A 122 2.17 -1.18 26.43
N LYS A 123 3.32 -1.34 25.77
CA LYS A 123 4.39 -2.25 26.20
C LYS A 123 4.93 -1.88 27.58
N LYS A 124 5.10 -0.58 27.86
CA LYS A 124 5.52 -0.10 29.18
C LYS A 124 4.46 -0.42 30.25
N TYR A 125 3.19 -0.17 29.95
CA TYR A 125 2.07 -0.49 30.83
C TYR A 125 2.03 -1.99 31.18
N VAL A 126 2.05 -2.86 30.16
CA VAL A 126 2.07 -4.32 30.35
C VAL A 126 3.29 -4.77 31.15
N ARG A 127 4.48 -4.20 30.88
CA ARG A 127 5.70 -4.50 31.66
C ARG A 127 5.54 -4.16 33.13
N ASN A 128 4.90 -3.04 33.46
CA ASN A 128 4.68 -2.64 34.86
C ASN A 128 3.64 -3.52 35.58
N LEU A 129 2.75 -4.17 34.83
CA LEU A 129 1.81 -5.17 35.37
C LEU A 129 2.42 -6.57 35.47
N ASN A 130 3.45 -6.88 34.67
CA ASN A 130 4.22 -8.11 34.75
C ASN A 130 5.20 -8.09 35.95
N VAL A 131 4.66 -7.89 37.15
CA VAL A 131 5.46 -7.79 38.38
C VAL A 131 5.89 -9.15 38.94
N ASN A 132 5.28 -10.28 38.54
CA ASN A 132 5.66 -11.60 39.04
C ASN A 132 5.71 -12.62 37.90
N PHE A 133 6.93 -12.90 37.43
CA PHE A 133 7.23 -14.19 36.82
C PHE A 133 8.34 -14.80 37.68
N ASN A 134 7.97 -15.26 38.87
CA ASN A 134 8.89 -16.03 39.69
C ASN A 134 8.89 -17.46 39.15
N LEU A 135 10.08 -18.02 38.93
CA LEU A 135 10.24 -19.43 38.56
C LEU A 135 9.62 -20.40 39.60
N GLY A 136 9.35 -19.93 40.83
CA GLY A 136 8.63 -20.68 41.86
C GLY A 136 7.12 -20.77 41.65
N ASP A 137 6.52 -19.97 40.76
CA ASP A 137 5.08 -20.02 40.46
C ASP A 137 4.72 -21.13 39.45
N ILE A 138 5.73 -21.84 38.93
CA ILE A 138 5.64 -22.90 37.91
C ILE A 138 5.95 -24.29 38.52
N ALA A 139 6.18 -24.36 39.84
CA ALA A 139 6.50 -25.60 40.57
C ALA A 139 5.26 -26.24 41.20
#